data_AF-A0A536F7Y2-F1
#
_entry.id   AF-A0A536F7Y2-F1
#
_cell.length_a   1.000
_cell.length_b   1.000
_cell.length_c   1.000
_cell.angle_alpha   90.00
_cell.angle_beta   90.00
_cell.angle_gamma   90.00
#
_symmetry.space_group_name_H-M   'P 1'
#
loop_
_entity.id
_entity.type
_entity.pdbx_description
1 polymer ?
#
loop_
_entity_poly.entity_id
_entity_poly.type
_entity_poly.pdbx_seq_one_letter_code
_entity_poly.pdbx_strand_id
1 'polypeptide(L)'
;MIARPFPGAAFDVVAMAASAGGIAALGRVLADLPPDFPAAIVVVQHLDPRHRSLMADILRRRTELAVVQASEGDRVVPGTVFIAPPDRHLLVNSDGTLSLTQSELVHFVRPSADLLFESVAASYKDRAIAVVLTGTGSDGSMGIGAI
;
A
#
# COMPACT_ATOMS: atom_id res chain seq x y z
N MET A 1 -2.86 17.32 -20.93
CA MET A 1 -2.08 17.26 -19.68
C MET A 1 -3.07 16.97 -18.58
N ILE A 2 -3.13 15.73 -18.07
CA ILE A 2 -4.08 15.36 -17.00
C ILE A 2 -3.58 16.02 -15.71
N ALA A 3 -4.43 16.77 -15.02
CA ALA A 3 -4.06 17.48 -13.81
C ALA A 3 -3.56 16.50 -12.73
N ARG A 4 -2.50 16.88 -12.01
CA ARG A 4 -1.97 16.10 -10.88
C ARG A 4 -3.00 16.08 -9.75
N PRO A 5 -3.44 14.91 -9.26
CA PRO A 5 -4.41 14.83 -8.17
C PRO A 5 -3.80 15.07 -6.77
N PHE A 6 -2.50 15.41 -6.68
CA PHE A 6 -1.76 15.67 -5.44
C PHE A 6 -1.24 17.12 -5.39
N PRO A 7 -2.11 18.13 -5.19
CA PRO A 7 -1.68 19.52 -5.15
C PRO A 7 -0.86 19.82 -3.89
N GLY A 8 0.41 20.21 -4.06
CA GLY A 8 1.28 20.68 -2.97
C GLY A 8 2.03 19.59 -2.19
N ALA A 9 1.89 18.32 -2.55
CA ALA A 9 2.60 17.22 -1.90
C ALA A 9 4.06 17.13 -2.38
N ALA A 10 5.00 16.92 -1.46
CA ALA A 10 6.39 16.58 -1.81
C ALA A 10 6.49 15.17 -2.40
N PHE A 11 5.61 14.28 -1.95
CA PHE A 11 5.47 12.90 -2.41
C PHE A 11 3.99 12.60 -2.63
N ASP A 12 3.68 11.88 -3.69
CA ASP A 12 2.30 11.58 -4.08
C ASP A 12 1.82 10.26 -3.46
N VAL A 13 2.70 9.29 -3.25
CA VAL A 13 2.36 7.95 -2.75
C VAL A 13 3.36 7.45 -1.71
N VAL A 14 2.83 6.89 -0.63
CA VAL A 14 3.60 6.12 0.35
C VAL A 14 3.20 4.65 0.25
N ALA A 15 4.14 3.80 -0.16
CA ALA A 15 3.96 2.35 -0.15
C ALA A 15 4.44 1.77 1.17
N MET A 16 3.59 0.97 1.84
CA MET A 16 3.92 0.36 3.13
C MET A 16 3.83 -1.15 3.06
N ALA A 17 4.79 -1.84 3.70
CA ALA A 17 4.81 -3.28 3.84
C ALA A 17 4.87 -3.69 5.32
N ALA A 18 4.08 -4.69 5.71
CA ALA A 18 4.08 -5.25 7.06
C ALA A 18 3.68 -6.75 7.07
N SER A 19 4.05 -7.46 8.15
CA SER A 19 3.70 -8.86 8.35
C SER A 19 3.31 -9.12 9.81
N ALA A 20 4.01 -10.00 10.53
CA ALA A 20 3.78 -10.26 11.95
C ALA A 20 3.89 -8.97 12.77
N GLY A 21 2.85 -8.64 13.55
CA GLY A 21 2.76 -7.38 14.31
C GLY A 21 2.30 -6.16 13.50
N GLY A 22 2.01 -6.32 12.21
CA GLY A 22 1.71 -5.22 11.30
C GLY A 22 0.47 -4.41 11.65
N ILE A 23 -0.57 -5.01 12.25
CA ILE A 23 -1.76 -4.26 12.73
C ILE A 23 -1.36 -3.16 13.72
N ALA A 24 -0.48 -3.48 14.67
CA ALA A 24 -0.05 -2.52 15.69
C ALA A 24 0.88 -1.47 15.08
N ALA A 25 1.80 -1.87 14.20
CA ALA A 25 2.74 -0.96 13.55
C ALA A 25 2.03 0.02 12.60
N LEU A 26 1.22 -0.49 11.67
CA LEU A 26 0.40 0.32 10.76
C LEU A 26 -0.55 1.23 11.56
N GLY A 27 -1.22 0.67 12.56
CA GLY A 27 -2.13 1.44 13.41
C GLY A 27 -1.44 2.60 14.13
N ARG A 28 -0.19 2.44 14.57
CA ARG A 28 0.59 3.51 15.21
C ARG A 28 0.98 4.59 14.20
N VAL A 29 1.51 4.19 13.03
CA VAL A 29 1.91 5.15 11.99
C VAL A 29 0.71 5.97 11.50
N LEU A 30 -0.40 5.29 11.17
CA LEU A 30 -1.58 5.94 10.61
C LEU A 30 -2.35 6.82 11.60
N ALA A 31 -2.25 6.54 12.91
CA ALA A 31 -2.91 7.34 13.94
C ALA A 31 -2.33 8.75 14.09
N ASP A 32 -1.05 8.92 13.76
CA ASP A 32 -0.35 10.20 13.90
C ASP A 32 -0.45 11.06 12.62
N LEU A 33 -1.08 10.56 11.55
CA LEU A 33 -1.25 11.29 10.29
C LEU A 33 -2.51 12.17 10.33
N PRO A 34 -2.44 13.41 9.81
CA PRO A 34 -3.57 14.33 9.79
C PRO A 34 -4.63 13.89 8.77
N PRO A 35 -5.90 14.29 8.93
CA PRO A 35 -7.00 13.90 8.04
C PRO A 35 -6.85 14.45 6.61
N ASP A 36 -6.08 15.53 6.43
CA ASP A 36 -5.77 16.16 5.15
C ASP A 36 -4.39 15.73 4.60
N PHE A 37 -3.90 14.56 5.01
CA PHE A 37 -2.60 14.04 4.57
C PHE A 37 -2.48 14.08 3.03
N PRO A 38 -1.45 14.76 2.47
CA PRO A 38 -1.44 15.18 1.08
C PRO A 38 -1.06 14.06 0.09
N ALA A 39 -0.75 12.86 0.58
CA ALA A 39 -0.36 11.70 -0.22
C ALA A 39 -1.36 10.55 -0.07
N ALA A 40 -1.36 9.63 -1.04
CA ALA A 40 -2.04 8.35 -0.91
C ALA A 40 -1.15 7.35 -0.19
N ILE A 41 -1.76 6.35 0.46
CA ILE A 41 -1.02 5.27 1.11
C ILE A 41 -1.50 3.93 0.53
N VAL A 42 -0.57 3.13 0.01
CA VAL A 42 -0.86 1.78 -0.51
C VAL A 42 -0.13 0.75 0.35
N VAL A 43 -0.85 -0.26 0.82
CA VAL A 43 -0.36 -1.14 1.89
C VAL A 43 -0.42 -2.60 1.48
N VAL A 44 0.71 -3.29 1.56
CA VAL A 44 0.77 -4.74 1.64
C VAL A 44 0.91 -5.15 3.10
N GLN A 45 -0.03 -5.97 3.53
CA GLN A 45 0.05 -6.70 4.79
C GLN A 45 -0.03 -8.18 4.45
N HIS A 46 0.91 -9.00 4.92
CA HIS A 46 0.79 -10.44 4.78
C HIS A 46 -0.41 -10.94 5.59
N LEU A 47 -1.33 -11.59 4.89
CA LEU A 47 -2.61 -12.07 5.40
C LEU A 47 -2.78 -13.56 5.05
N ASP A 48 -3.57 -14.27 5.84
CA ASP A 48 -3.97 -15.63 5.49
C ASP A 48 -4.90 -15.59 4.26
N PRO A 49 -4.54 -16.26 3.14
CA PRO A 49 -5.34 -16.26 1.91
C PRO A 49 -6.71 -16.95 2.06
N ARG A 50 -6.90 -17.77 3.11
CA ARG A 50 -8.14 -18.55 3.32
C ARG A 50 -9.24 -17.75 4.01
N HIS A 51 -8.92 -16.57 4.53
CA HIS A 51 -9.85 -15.80 5.36
C HIS A 51 -10.10 -14.43 4.76
N ARG A 52 -11.32 -13.93 4.93
CA ARG A 52 -11.64 -12.54 4.64
C ARG A 52 -10.81 -11.64 5.55
N SER A 53 -10.18 -10.62 4.97
CA SER A 53 -9.45 -9.62 5.74
C SER A 53 -10.40 -8.64 6.41
N LEU A 54 -10.14 -8.35 7.70
CA LEU A 54 -10.76 -7.27 8.46
C LEU A 54 -9.81 -6.08 8.63
N MET A 55 -8.69 -6.07 7.91
CA MET A 55 -7.59 -5.11 8.11
C MET A 55 -8.06 -3.66 7.92
N ALA A 56 -8.79 -3.39 6.83
CA ALA A 56 -9.32 -2.05 6.56
C ALA A 56 -10.25 -1.56 7.67
N ASP A 57 -11.15 -2.42 8.16
CA ASP A 57 -12.09 -2.09 9.25
C ASP A 57 -11.38 -1.90 10.61
N ILE A 58 -10.30 -2.64 10.86
CA ILE A 58 -9.48 -2.48 12.06
C ILE A 58 -8.72 -1.16 12.01
N LEU A 59 -8.09 -0.83 10.89
CA LEU A 59 -7.27 0.38 10.75
C LEU A 59 -8.13 1.64 10.65
N ARG A 60 -9.32 1.59 10.04
CA ARG A 60 -10.27 2.72 9.98
C ARG A 60 -10.64 3.26 11.37
N ARG A 61 -10.57 2.43 12.41
CA ARG A 61 -10.84 2.84 13.80
C ARG A 61 -9.65 3.51 14.49
N ARG A 62 -8.50 3.62 13.81
CA ARG A 62 -7.23 4.09 14.37
C ARG A 62 -6.70 5.34 13.68
N THR A 63 -7.33 5.82 12.62
CA THR A 63 -6.89 6.99 11.84
C THR A 63 -8.09 7.79 11.36
N GLU A 64 -7.89 9.08 11.09
CA GLU A 64 -8.90 9.93 10.47
C GLU A 64 -8.90 9.80 8.93
N LEU A 65 -7.88 9.16 8.36
CA LEU A 65 -7.79 8.89 6.93
C LEU A 65 -8.87 7.90 6.47
N ALA A 66 -9.28 8.02 5.22
CA ALA A 66 -10.13 7.01 4.60
C ALA A 66 -9.33 5.71 4.46
N VAL A 67 -9.79 4.62 5.06
CA VAL A 67 -9.16 3.30 4.89
C VAL A 67 -10.11 2.39 4.13
N VAL A 68 -9.63 1.82 3.03
CA VAL A 68 -10.41 0.92 2.15
C VAL A 68 -9.59 -0.31 1.79
N GLN A 69 -10.26 -1.44 1.57
CA GLN A 69 -9.64 -2.57 0.88
C GLN A 69 -9.61 -2.22 -0.61
N ALA A 70 -8.44 -2.34 -1.24
CA ALA A 70 -8.27 -2.02 -2.65
C ALA A 70 -9.14 -2.91 -3.54
N SER A 71 -9.68 -2.29 -4.59
CA SER A 71 -10.44 -2.92 -5.66
C SER A 71 -9.76 -2.66 -7.01
N GLU A 72 -10.04 -3.53 -7.98
CA GLU A 72 -9.55 -3.36 -9.37
C GLU A 72 -10.04 -2.02 -9.94
N GLY A 73 -9.12 -1.24 -10.52
CA GLY A 73 -9.41 0.05 -11.14
C GLY A 73 -9.58 1.22 -10.16
N ASP A 74 -9.42 1.00 -8.85
CA ASP A 74 -9.42 2.09 -7.87
C ASP A 74 -8.37 3.15 -8.24
N ARG A 75 -8.72 4.44 -8.12
CA ARG A 75 -7.78 5.53 -8.36
C ARG A 75 -7.04 5.87 -7.07
N VAL A 76 -5.72 5.93 -7.14
CA VAL A 76 -4.85 6.33 -6.03
C VAL A 76 -5.02 7.84 -5.80
N VAL A 77 -5.62 8.19 -4.67
CA VAL A 77 -5.96 9.58 -4.30
C VAL A 77 -5.44 9.94 -2.90
N PRO A 78 -5.11 11.23 -2.65
CA PRO A 78 -4.65 11.70 -1.35
C PRO A 78 -5.60 11.35 -0.20
N GLY A 79 -5.07 11.29 1.02
CA GLY A 79 -5.86 11.10 2.24
C GLY A 79 -6.50 9.71 2.37
N THR A 80 -6.12 8.76 1.51
CA THR A 80 -6.70 7.42 1.45
C THR A 80 -5.63 6.34 1.61
N VAL A 81 -5.94 5.36 2.44
CA VAL A 81 -5.16 4.16 2.70
C VAL A 81 -5.82 2.97 1.99
N PHE A 82 -5.14 2.43 0.98
CA PHE A 82 -5.57 1.27 0.21
C PHE A 82 -4.87 0.01 0.72
N ILE A 83 -5.65 -0.93 1.23
CA ILE A 83 -5.12 -2.20 1.76
C ILE A 83 -5.25 -3.29 0.69
N ALA A 84 -4.13 -3.93 0.34
CA ALA A 84 -4.13 -5.08 -0.55
C ALA A 84 -5.06 -6.20 0.01
N PRO A 85 -5.98 -6.74 -0.79
CA PRO A 85 -6.78 -7.88 -0.37
C PRO A 85 -5.93 -9.15 -0.23
N PRO A 86 -6.39 -10.13 0.57
CA PRO A 86 -5.71 -11.42 0.65
C PRO A 86 -5.74 -12.14 -0.70
N ASP A 87 -4.70 -12.94 -0.97
CA ASP A 87 -4.58 -13.77 -2.18
C ASP A 87 -4.58 -13.01 -3.52
N ARG A 88 -4.29 -11.71 -3.52
CA ARG A 88 -4.04 -10.92 -4.73
C ARG A 88 -2.86 -9.99 -4.53
N HIS A 89 -1.97 -9.89 -5.51
CA HIS A 89 -0.97 -8.82 -5.52
C HIS A 89 -1.66 -7.51 -5.85
N LEU A 90 -1.25 -6.44 -5.15
CA LEU A 90 -1.68 -5.08 -5.43
C LEU A 90 -0.57 -4.38 -6.20
N LEU A 91 -0.88 -3.88 -7.39
CA LEU A 91 0.04 -3.13 -8.24
C LEU A 91 -0.52 -1.73 -8.50
N VAL A 92 0.39 -0.78 -8.72
CA VAL A 92 0.04 0.60 -9.09
C VAL A 92 0.40 0.86 -10.54
N ASN A 93 -0.59 1.22 -11.34
CA ASN A 93 -0.44 1.50 -12.77
C ASN A 93 0.04 2.94 -13.02
N SER A 94 0.63 3.17 -14.19
CA SER A 94 1.19 4.47 -14.59
C SER A 94 0.16 5.59 -14.75
N ASP A 95 -1.13 5.24 -14.91
CA ASP A 95 -2.25 6.18 -14.94
C ASP A 95 -2.82 6.51 -13.54
N GLY A 96 -2.20 5.97 -12.49
CA GLY A 96 -2.60 6.15 -11.09
C GLY A 96 -3.75 5.26 -10.65
N THR A 97 -4.05 4.18 -11.37
CA THR A 97 -5.06 3.18 -10.98
C THR A 97 -4.42 1.95 -10.33
N LEU A 98 -5.21 1.17 -9.58
CA LEU A 98 -4.79 -0.06 -8.92
C LEU A 98 -5.17 -1.29 -9.75
N SER A 99 -4.25 -2.25 -9.84
CA SER A 99 -4.51 -3.59 -10.42
C SER A 99 -4.39 -4.67 -9.35
N LEU A 100 -5.25 -5.68 -9.41
CA LEU A 100 -5.27 -6.84 -8.53
C LEU A 100 -5.05 -8.13 -9.32
N THR A 101 -3.88 -8.75 -9.15
CA THR A 101 -3.51 -9.97 -9.90
C THR A 101 -3.36 -11.20 -9.02
N GLN A 102 -3.70 -12.36 -9.57
CA GLN A 102 -3.47 -13.69 -8.99
C GLN A 102 -2.32 -14.43 -9.72
N SER A 103 -1.34 -13.68 -10.22
CA SER A 103 -0.07 -14.24 -10.73
C SER A 103 0.64 -15.10 -9.67
N GLU A 104 1.67 -15.83 -10.09
CA GLU A 104 2.45 -16.71 -9.22
C GLU A 104 2.92 -16.00 -7.95
N LEU A 105 3.02 -16.78 -6.87
CA LEU A 105 3.53 -16.29 -5.59
C LEU A 105 4.95 -15.75 -5.75
N VAL A 106 5.22 -14.60 -5.14
CA VAL A 106 6.57 -14.03 -5.04
C VAL A 106 7.04 -14.23 -3.62
N HIS A 107 8.24 -14.80 -3.42
CA HIS A 107 8.72 -15.17 -2.08
C HIS A 107 7.73 -16.01 -1.25
N PHE A 108 6.94 -16.87 -1.92
CA PHE A 108 5.88 -17.70 -1.32
C PHE A 108 4.72 -16.91 -0.70
N VAL A 109 4.60 -15.61 -0.98
CA VAL A 109 3.53 -14.74 -0.47
C VAL A 109 2.70 -14.11 -1.59
N ARG A 110 1.43 -13.82 -1.26
CA ARG A 110 0.51 -13.02 -2.07
C ARG A 110 -0.53 -12.39 -1.13
N PRO A 111 -0.57 -11.05 -0.99
CA PRO A 111 0.22 -10.04 -1.70
C PRO A 111 1.73 -10.05 -1.41
N SER A 112 2.53 -9.50 -2.33
CA SER A 112 3.99 -9.32 -2.20
C SER A 112 4.31 -7.82 -2.17
N ALA A 113 5.14 -7.42 -1.22
CA ALA A 113 5.63 -6.07 -1.05
C ALA A 113 6.62 -5.67 -2.14
N ASP A 114 7.46 -6.60 -2.63
CA ASP A 114 8.40 -6.32 -3.72
C ASP A 114 7.65 -5.85 -4.97
N LEU A 115 6.61 -6.58 -5.38
CA LEU A 115 5.80 -6.19 -6.54
C LEU A 115 5.07 -4.85 -6.35
N LEU A 116 4.58 -4.58 -5.12
CA LEU A 116 3.99 -3.28 -4.82
C LEU A 116 5.03 -2.16 -5.00
N PHE A 117 6.19 -2.29 -4.37
CA PHE A 117 7.25 -1.28 -4.41
C PHE A 117 7.77 -1.06 -5.83
N GLU A 118 8.02 -2.12 -6.60
CA GLU A 118 8.45 -2.02 -8.01
C GLU A 118 7.42 -1.28 -8.87
N SER A 119 6.13 -1.60 -8.72
CA SER A 119 5.07 -0.92 -9.49
C SER A 119 4.89 0.54 -9.09
N VAL A 120 5.04 0.86 -7.80
CA VAL A 120 5.02 2.24 -7.29
C VAL A 120 6.21 3.03 -7.80
N ALA A 121 7.42 2.46 -7.74
CA ALA A 121 8.63 3.06 -8.28
C ALA A 121 8.48 3.38 -9.78
N ALA A 122 7.99 2.43 -10.57
CA ALA A 122 7.78 2.62 -12.01
C ALA A 122 6.77 3.73 -12.31
N SER A 123 5.69 3.82 -11.53
CA SER A 123 4.57 4.73 -11.78
C SER A 123 4.77 6.14 -11.21
N TYR A 124 5.39 6.25 -10.03
CA TYR A 124 5.52 7.51 -9.29
C TYR A 124 6.94 8.06 -9.21
N LYS A 125 7.97 7.22 -9.45
CA LYS A 125 9.39 7.61 -9.49
C LYS A 125 9.82 8.32 -8.19
N ASP A 126 10.47 9.47 -8.32
CA ASP A 126 10.96 10.34 -7.25
C ASP A 126 9.86 10.92 -6.34
N ARG A 127 8.59 10.61 -6.61
CA ARG A 127 7.41 11.04 -5.84
C ARG A 127 6.88 9.94 -4.91
N ALA A 128 7.61 8.86 -4.75
CA ALA A 128 7.24 7.74 -3.90
C ALA A 128 8.10 7.67 -2.63
N ILE A 129 7.51 7.17 -1.55
CA ILE A 129 8.22 6.71 -0.36
C ILE A 129 7.88 5.24 -0.15
N ALA A 130 8.86 4.41 0.20
CA ALA A 130 8.63 3.06 0.68
C ALA A 130 8.92 2.96 2.18
N VAL A 131 8.04 2.28 2.91
CA VAL A 131 8.15 2.04 4.35
C VAL A 131 8.01 0.55 4.61
N VAL A 132 9.08 -0.09 5.10
CA VAL A 132 9.04 -1.47 5.58
C VAL A 132 8.90 -1.47 7.09
N LEU A 133 7.83 -2.08 7.57
CA LEU A 133 7.52 -2.24 8.99
C LEU A 133 7.87 -3.66 9.46
N THR A 134 7.49 -3.95 10.70
CA THR A 134 7.73 -5.25 11.34
C THR A 134 7.23 -6.43 10.51
N GLY A 135 8.05 -7.49 10.49
CA GLY A 135 7.75 -8.71 9.76
C GLY A 135 8.86 -9.75 9.89
N THR A 136 8.62 -10.91 9.28
CA THR A 136 9.57 -12.01 9.16
C THR A 136 9.72 -12.36 7.68
N GLY A 137 10.92 -12.74 7.24
CA GLY A 137 11.22 -13.06 5.85
C GLY A 137 11.95 -11.92 5.12
N SER A 138 11.93 -11.96 3.80
CA SER A 138 12.71 -11.06 2.93
C SER A 138 11.88 -10.30 1.89
N ASP A 139 10.57 -10.52 1.81
CA ASP A 139 9.71 -9.80 0.86
C ASP A 139 9.69 -8.29 1.20
N GLY A 140 9.87 -7.48 0.16
CA GLY A 140 10.06 -6.02 0.24
C GLY A 140 11.53 -5.57 0.19
N SER A 141 12.48 -6.49 0.32
CA SER A 141 13.92 -6.15 0.32
C SER A 141 14.50 -5.87 -1.06
N MET A 142 13.92 -6.45 -2.11
CA MET A 142 14.35 -6.19 -3.50
C MET A 142 13.67 -4.92 -4.03
N GLY A 143 12.36 -4.81 -3.83
CA GLY A 143 11.55 -3.71 -4.32
C GLY A 143 11.87 -2.37 -3.67
N ILE A 144 12.39 -2.35 -2.44
CA ILE A 144 12.82 -1.08 -1.83
C ILE A 144 14.02 -0.46 -2.54
N GLY A 145 14.84 -1.27 -3.23
CA GLY A 145 15.93 -0.76 -4.06
C GLY A 145 15.47 -0.11 -5.37
N ALA A 146 14.20 -0.26 -5.75
CA ALA A 146 13.62 0.36 -6.93
C ALA A 146 13.05 1.76 -6.64
N ILE A 147 12.81 2.09 -5.37
CA ILE A 147 12.21 3.36 -4.89
C ILE A 147 13.31 4.39 -4.64
#